data_AF-A0A2G6EUV6-F1
#
_entry.id   AF-A0A2G6EUV6-F1
#
_cell.length_a   1.000
_cell.length_b   1.000
_cell.length_c   1.000
_cell.angle_alpha   90.00
_cell.angle_beta   90.00
_cell.angle_gamma   90.00
#
_symmetry.space_group_name_H-M   'P 1'
#
loop_
_entity.id
_entity.type
_entity.pdbx_description
1 polymer ?
#
loop_
_entity_poly.entity_id
_entity_poly.type
_entity_poly.pdbx_seq_one_letter_code
_entity_poly.pdbx_strand_id
1 'polypeptide(L)'
;MRKALAIYAKQFSLTFDEVAMGSQPADVVFYRANLNNKEVTGVTGLSWSGNPDYNIKTSNDVHINVAAYNDSDGMQPGSYAFQALLHEIGHALGLQHPNDYGSQVTVGRLASLPQNQDYVKNTVMSYNQDDFIAKEQLSMFDVATLEYMYGVNPDVNQGNTIYTLTPPSHYITDGSGIDLLDAAGQTANLNINLTPGSWNYAGAKSDSILADGQLFIGYDTLLENINAGSGNDTLTGNHLANSINGGTGNDRIAGGLGVDVLNGEAGDDVLIYDISDYINGGLGKDTLKITGTDDIQPGEFSRVKNVEVLDLTDSQSQQVTLSAKDVLDMTDS
;
A
#
# COMPACT_ATOMS: atom_id res chain seq x y z
N MET A 1 3.01 -15.82 -22.13
CA MET A 1 2.78 -14.39 -22.48
C MET A 1 1.43 -13.92 -22.01
N ARG A 2 0.30 -14.23 -22.69
CA ARG A 2 -1.04 -13.77 -22.27
C ARG A 2 -1.38 -14.04 -20.79
N LYS A 3 -1.09 -15.24 -20.28
CA LYS A 3 -1.28 -15.59 -18.86
C LYS A 3 -0.46 -14.70 -17.90
N ALA A 4 0.76 -14.34 -18.29
CA ALA A 4 1.64 -13.48 -17.48
C ALA A 4 1.12 -12.03 -17.50
N LEU A 5 0.78 -11.49 -18.67
CA LEU A 5 0.16 -10.17 -18.79
C LEU A 5 -1.16 -10.06 -18.02
N ALA A 6 -1.96 -11.13 -17.99
CA ALA A 6 -3.20 -11.17 -17.21
C ALA A 6 -2.97 -11.05 -15.69
N ILE A 7 -1.82 -11.50 -15.16
CA ILE A 7 -1.47 -11.30 -13.75
C ILE A 7 -1.29 -9.80 -13.45
N TYR A 8 -0.55 -9.09 -14.33
CA TYR A 8 -0.39 -7.64 -14.22
C TYR A 8 -1.72 -6.90 -14.34
N ALA A 9 -2.50 -7.17 -15.39
CA ALA A 9 -3.79 -6.49 -15.60
C ALA A 9 -4.82 -6.80 -14.51
N LYS A 10 -4.72 -7.94 -13.84
CA LYS A 10 -5.61 -8.26 -12.71
C LYS A 10 -5.29 -7.41 -11.47
N GLN A 11 -4.04 -7.04 -11.26
CA GLN A 11 -3.59 -6.34 -10.05
C GLN A 11 -3.61 -4.82 -10.20
N PHE A 12 -3.20 -4.32 -11.37
CA PHE A 12 -2.97 -2.90 -11.60
C PHE A 12 -3.98 -2.32 -12.57
N SER A 13 -4.17 -1.01 -12.55
CA SER A 13 -5.00 -0.27 -13.52
C SER A 13 -4.33 -0.21 -14.91
N LEU A 14 -4.11 -1.38 -15.50
CA LEU A 14 -3.48 -1.62 -16.80
C LEU A 14 -4.37 -2.49 -17.68
N THR A 15 -4.38 -2.21 -18.98
CA THR A 15 -5.01 -3.04 -20.00
C THR A 15 -3.99 -3.50 -21.03
N PHE A 16 -4.13 -4.74 -21.52
CA PHE A 16 -3.28 -5.27 -22.58
C PHE A 16 -4.13 -5.70 -23.77
N ASP A 17 -4.07 -4.91 -24.84
CA ASP A 17 -4.76 -5.18 -26.10
C ASP A 17 -3.78 -5.73 -27.13
N GLU A 18 -4.08 -6.92 -27.67
CA GLU A 18 -3.23 -7.55 -28.67
C GLU A 18 -3.40 -6.87 -30.03
N VAL A 19 -2.31 -6.33 -30.56
CA VAL A 19 -2.25 -5.72 -31.89
C VAL A 19 -1.52 -6.62 -32.88
N ALA A 20 -1.95 -6.62 -34.14
CA ALA A 20 -1.28 -7.40 -35.17
C ALA A 20 0.11 -6.81 -35.48
N MET A 21 1.09 -7.69 -35.71
CA MET A 21 2.44 -7.23 -36.06
C MET A 21 2.42 -6.35 -37.30
N GLY A 22 3.01 -5.16 -37.18
CA GLY A 22 3.14 -4.19 -38.27
C GLY A 22 1.86 -3.43 -38.63
N SER A 23 0.74 -3.66 -37.93
CA SER A 23 -0.50 -2.91 -38.19
C SER A 23 -0.54 -1.57 -37.46
N GLN A 24 0.06 -1.49 -36.26
CA GLN A 24 0.16 -0.29 -35.42
C GLN A 24 1.41 -0.39 -34.53
N PRO A 25 1.93 0.73 -33.98
CA PRO A 25 2.91 0.69 -32.89
C PRO A 25 2.34 -0.05 -31.67
N ALA A 26 3.17 -0.84 -30.99
CA ALA A 26 2.81 -1.53 -29.76
C ALA A 26 3.68 -1.00 -28.61
N ASP A 27 3.11 -0.89 -27.41
CA ASP A 27 3.83 -0.40 -26.23
C ASP A 27 4.83 -1.43 -25.69
N VAL A 28 4.53 -2.72 -25.85
CA VAL A 28 5.38 -3.85 -25.49
C VAL A 28 5.38 -4.87 -26.63
N VAL A 29 6.56 -5.25 -27.11
CA VAL A 29 6.72 -6.29 -28.13
C VAL A 29 7.47 -7.49 -27.55
N PHE A 30 6.99 -8.70 -27.84
CA PHE A 30 7.64 -9.94 -27.45
C PHE A 30 8.40 -10.56 -28.64
N TYR A 31 9.69 -10.76 -28.46
CA TYR A 31 10.57 -11.40 -29.45
C TYR A 31 11.03 -12.77 -28.97
N ARG A 32 11.17 -13.70 -29.91
CA ARG A 32 11.75 -15.02 -29.69
C ARG A 32 12.95 -15.20 -30.60
N ALA A 33 14.11 -15.46 -30.00
CA ALA A 33 15.37 -15.64 -30.74
C ALA A 33 16.23 -16.72 -30.09
N ASN A 34 17.03 -17.44 -30.89
CA ASN A 34 18.08 -18.32 -30.36
C ASN A 34 19.31 -17.46 -30.05
N LEU A 35 19.61 -17.30 -28.76
CA LEU A 35 20.67 -16.42 -28.29
C LEU A 35 21.96 -17.16 -27.92
N ASN A 36 22.07 -18.48 -28.14
CA ASN A 36 23.18 -19.32 -27.63
C ASN A 36 24.62 -18.90 -28.00
N ASN A 37 24.81 -18.06 -29.03
CA ASN A 37 26.14 -17.52 -29.39
C ASN A 37 26.46 -16.19 -28.68
N LYS A 38 25.61 -15.76 -27.74
CA LYS A 38 25.76 -14.55 -26.93
C LYS A 38 25.31 -14.92 -25.51
N GLU A 39 26.17 -14.84 -24.51
CA GLU A 39 25.78 -15.06 -23.11
C GLU A 39 24.64 -14.10 -22.72
N VAL A 40 23.39 -14.56 -22.72
CA VAL A 40 22.29 -13.74 -22.19
C VAL A 40 21.21 -14.61 -21.56
N THR A 41 21.17 -14.58 -20.23
CA THR A 41 20.08 -15.05 -19.39
C THR A 41 19.33 -13.83 -18.86
N GLY A 42 18.14 -13.56 -19.41
CA GLY A 42 17.33 -12.36 -19.14
C GLY A 42 17.70 -11.20 -20.08
N VAL A 43 16.78 -10.75 -20.93
CA VAL A 43 16.98 -9.59 -21.81
C VAL A 43 15.81 -8.66 -21.60
N THR A 44 16.00 -7.73 -20.67
CA THR A 44 15.26 -6.49 -20.66
C THR A 44 16.21 -5.42 -21.14
N GLY A 45 15.76 -4.65 -22.13
CA GLY A 45 16.62 -3.76 -22.90
C GLY A 45 17.30 -2.69 -22.04
N LEU A 46 18.48 -2.97 -21.51
CA LEU A 46 19.53 -1.96 -21.41
C LEU A 46 20.36 -2.07 -22.68
N SER A 47 20.15 -1.11 -23.57
CA SER A 47 20.95 -0.92 -24.76
C SER A 47 22.43 -0.80 -24.38
N TRP A 48 23.22 -1.86 -24.59
CA TRP A 48 24.63 -1.68 -24.93
C TRP A 48 24.75 -1.76 -26.44
N SER A 49 24.76 -0.59 -27.08
CA SER A 49 25.17 -0.42 -28.47
C SER A 49 26.65 -0.76 -28.60
N GLY A 50 26.95 -2.02 -28.88
CA GLY A 50 28.27 -2.49 -29.28
C GLY A 50 28.25 -3.42 -30.50
N ASN A 51 27.07 -3.70 -31.05
CA ASN A 51 26.90 -4.53 -32.25
C ASN A 51 26.21 -3.70 -33.35
N PRO A 52 26.88 -3.42 -34.48
CA PRO A 52 26.33 -2.59 -35.56
C PRO A 52 25.17 -3.25 -36.34
N ASP A 53 24.86 -4.52 -36.08
CA ASP A 53 23.83 -5.27 -36.82
C ASP A 53 22.44 -5.27 -36.15
N TYR A 54 22.28 -4.66 -34.96
CA TYR A 54 20.99 -4.56 -34.28
C TYR A 54 20.74 -3.12 -33.78
N ASN A 55 20.03 -2.34 -34.59
CA ASN A 55 19.41 -1.08 -34.15
C ASN A 55 18.21 -1.39 -33.25
N ILE A 56 18.45 -1.85 -32.02
CA ILE A 56 17.39 -1.93 -30.99
C ILE A 56 17.16 -0.50 -30.54
N LYS A 57 16.10 0.12 -31.07
CA LYS A 57 15.60 1.38 -30.54
C LYS A 57 15.12 1.11 -29.11
N THR A 58 15.46 2.02 -28.20
CA THR A 58 14.92 2.05 -26.85
C THR A 58 13.40 1.88 -26.86
N SER A 59 12.89 0.73 -26.41
CA SER A 59 11.46 0.50 -26.10
C SER A 59 11.33 -0.74 -25.23
N ASN A 60 10.21 -0.85 -24.54
CA ASN A 60 9.86 -1.82 -23.49
C ASN A 60 9.72 -3.27 -24.00
N ASP A 61 10.63 -3.72 -24.86
CA ASP A 61 10.54 -4.99 -25.55
C ASP A 61 11.10 -6.14 -24.70
N VAL A 62 10.45 -7.30 -24.79
CA VAL A 62 10.78 -8.52 -24.05
C VAL A 62 11.37 -9.54 -25.01
N HIS A 63 12.63 -9.93 -24.79
CA HIS A 63 13.30 -10.93 -25.63
C HIS A 63 13.49 -12.25 -24.89
N ILE A 64 12.98 -13.33 -25.50
CA ILE A 64 12.99 -14.67 -24.91
C ILE A 64 13.97 -15.56 -25.68
N ASN A 65 14.96 -16.11 -24.97
CA ASN A 65 15.91 -17.06 -25.53
C ASN A 65 15.26 -18.44 -25.74
N VAL A 66 14.96 -18.79 -26.99
CA VAL A 66 14.29 -20.05 -27.32
C VAL A 66 15.17 -21.29 -27.10
N ALA A 67 16.48 -21.13 -27.00
CA ALA A 67 17.36 -22.26 -26.73
C ALA A 67 17.48 -22.60 -25.23
N ALA A 68 17.17 -21.64 -24.36
CA ALA A 68 17.04 -21.88 -22.92
C ALA A 68 15.61 -22.33 -22.55
N TYR A 69 14.59 -21.90 -23.31
CA TYR A 69 13.18 -22.11 -22.98
C TYR A 69 12.34 -22.54 -24.21
N ASN A 70 12.05 -23.84 -24.31
CA ASN A 70 11.22 -24.43 -25.37
C ASN A 70 9.73 -24.53 -24.96
N ASP A 71 8.81 -24.30 -25.90
CA ASP A 71 7.37 -24.07 -25.66
C ASP A 71 6.58 -25.27 -25.11
N SER A 72 7.09 -26.50 -25.25
CA SER A 72 6.29 -27.69 -24.92
C SER A 72 6.11 -27.91 -23.41
N ASP A 73 7.03 -27.42 -22.57
CA ASP A 73 6.94 -27.54 -21.10
C ASP A 73 7.51 -26.32 -20.33
N GLY A 74 8.22 -25.39 -21.00
CA GLY A 74 9.13 -24.46 -20.32
C GLY A 74 8.52 -23.21 -19.69
N MET A 75 7.40 -22.67 -20.19
CA MET A 75 6.81 -21.38 -19.78
C MET A 75 5.38 -21.50 -19.22
N GLN A 76 5.04 -22.64 -18.64
CA GLN A 76 3.77 -22.76 -17.91
C GLN A 76 3.88 -22.11 -16.52
N PRO A 77 2.76 -21.64 -15.92
CA PRO A 77 2.75 -21.29 -14.50
C PRO A 77 3.44 -22.38 -13.67
N GLY A 78 4.33 -21.95 -12.77
CA GLY A 78 5.11 -22.82 -11.89
C GLY A 78 6.49 -23.18 -12.43
N SER A 79 6.85 -22.72 -13.63
CA SER A 79 8.17 -22.91 -14.23
C SER A 79 9.08 -21.69 -14.04
N TYR A 80 10.40 -21.93 -14.02
CA TYR A 80 11.40 -20.85 -14.01
C TYR A 80 11.26 -19.91 -15.20
N ALA A 81 10.88 -20.41 -16.38
CA ALA A 81 10.72 -19.52 -17.53
C ALA A 81 9.45 -18.66 -17.43
N PHE A 82 8.42 -19.11 -16.71
CA PHE A 82 7.26 -18.27 -16.42
C PHE A 82 7.62 -17.18 -15.41
N GLN A 83 8.39 -17.50 -14.37
CA GLN A 83 8.94 -16.49 -13.46
C GLN A 83 9.83 -15.49 -14.21
N ALA A 84 10.72 -15.98 -15.09
CA ALA A 84 11.54 -15.12 -15.93
C ALA A 84 10.64 -14.23 -16.80
N LEU A 85 9.59 -14.78 -17.42
CA LEU A 85 8.63 -13.97 -18.17
C LEU A 85 7.95 -12.89 -17.31
N LEU A 86 7.59 -13.19 -16.05
CA LEU A 86 7.08 -12.17 -15.13
C LEU A 86 8.15 -11.08 -14.90
N HIS A 87 9.38 -11.45 -14.61
CA HIS A 87 10.52 -10.54 -14.42
C HIS A 87 10.74 -9.63 -15.65
N GLU A 88 10.74 -10.20 -16.85
CA GLU A 88 10.99 -9.44 -18.07
C GLU A 88 9.87 -8.43 -18.36
N ILE A 89 8.60 -8.82 -18.13
CA ILE A 89 7.46 -7.89 -18.22
C ILE A 89 7.58 -6.79 -17.16
N GLY A 90 8.09 -7.10 -15.96
CA GLY A 90 8.31 -6.12 -14.90
C GLY A 90 9.22 -4.98 -15.37
N HIS A 91 10.34 -5.29 -16.02
CA HIS A 91 11.19 -4.25 -16.61
C HIS A 91 10.53 -3.51 -17.77
N ALA A 92 9.74 -4.18 -18.61
CA ALA A 92 8.97 -3.51 -19.67
C ALA A 92 7.97 -2.49 -19.08
N LEU A 93 7.53 -2.70 -17.84
CA LEU A 93 6.72 -1.78 -17.05
C LEU A 93 7.54 -0.89 -16.11
N GLY A 94 8.86 -0.80 -16.32
CA GLY A 94 9.73 0.15 -15.62
C GLY A 94 10.33 -0.33 -14.30
N LEU A 95 10.11 -1.59 -13.88
CA LEU A 95 10.81 -2.13 -12.72
C LEU A 95 12.30 -2.30 -12.99
N GLN A 96 13.10 -2.14 -11.94
CA GLN A 96 14.53 -2.39 -11.95
C GLN A 96 14.86 -3.51 -10.97
N HIS A 97 16.05 -4.09 -11.11
CA HIS A 97 16.59 -4.95 -10.07
C HIS A 97 16.76 -4.16 -8.77
N PRO A 98 16.45 -4.76 -7.61
CA PRO A 98 16.55 -4.08 -6.31
C PRO A 98 17.99 -3.77 -5.89
N ASN A 99 18.97 -4.50 -6.43
CA ASN A 99 20.39 -4.31 -6.17
C ASN A 99 21.23 -4.43 -7.45
N ASP A 100 22.49 -4.01 -7.36
CA ASP A 100 23.44 -4.15 -8.46
C ASP A 100 24.09 -5.53 -8.36
N TYR A 101 23.78 -6.39 -9.33
CA TYR A 101 24.35 -7.73 -9.45
C TYR A 101 25.57 -7.77 -10.38
N GLY A 102 26.33 -6.68 -10.45
CA GLY A 102 27.51 -6.55 -11.31
C GLY A 102 27.22 -5.92 -12.68
N SER A 103 26.08 -5.26 -12.85
CA SER A 103 25.73 -4.48 -14.04
C SER A 103 26.30 -3.06 -13.89
N GLN A 104 27.21 -2.64 -14.78
CA GLN A 104 27.83 -1.31 -14.74
C GLN A 104 26.88 -0.12 -15.04
N VAL A 105 25.56 -0.33 -14.98
CA VAL A 105 24.56 0.70 -15.29
C VAL A 105 24.05 1.33 -14.00
N THR A 106 24.71 2.39 -13.58
CA THR A 106 24.35 3.23 -12.42
C THR A 106 23.49 4.42 -12.83
N VAL A 107 22.45 4.23 -13.64
CA VAL A 107 21.59 5.36 -14.05
C VAL A 107 20.30 5.36 -13.25
N GLY A 108 20.19 6.28 -12.29
CA GLY A 108 18.92 6.66 -11.66
C GLY A 108 18.38 5.77 -10.55
N ARG A 109 19.18 4.84 -9.97
CA ARG A 109 18.72 4.00 -8.86
C ARG A 109 18.44 4.84 -7.60
N LEU A 110 17.18 4.89 -7.17
CA LEU A 110 16.72 5.74 -6.07
C LEU A 110 16.99 5.14 -4.68
N ALA A 111 16.99 3.81 -4.52
CA ALA A 111 17.43 3.11 -3.31
C ALA A 111 17.65 1.61 -3.59
N SER A 112 18.53 0.98 -2.82
CA SER A 112 18.75 -0.48 -2.83
C SER A 112 17.92 -1.14 -1.74
N LEU A 113 17.31 -2.31 -2.01
CA LEU A 113 16.71 -3.09 -0.93
C LEU A 113 17.80 -3.64 0.01
N PRO A 114 17.57 -3.67 1.33
CA PRO A 114 18.40 -4.40 2.27
C PRO A 114 18.63 -5.85 1.82
N GLN A 115 19.84 -6.38 2.06
CA GLN A 115 20.23 -7.70 1.55
C GLN A 115 19.30 -8.83 2.01
N ASN A 116 18.70 -8.72 3.20
CA ASN A 116 17.74 -9.70 3.73
C ASN A 116 16.31 -9.56 3.14
N GLN A 117 16.04 -8.52 2.37
CA GLN A 117 14.76 -8.28 1.68
C GLN A 117 14.87 -8.49 0.17
N ASP A 118 16.09 -8.41 -0.37
CA ASP A 118 16.38 -8.66 -1.77
C ASP A 118 16.39 -10.17 -2.08
N TYR A 119 15.21 -10.74 -2.26
CA TYR A 119 15.03 -12.11 -2.70
C TYR A 119 13.78 -12.28 -3.58
N VAL A 120 13.78 -13.32 -4.41
CA VAL A 120 12.67 -13.68 -5.32
C VAL A 120 11.33 -13.85 -4.60
N LYS A 121 11.34 -14.22 -3.31
CA LYS A 121 10.09 -14.31 -2.54
C LYS A 121 9.40 -12.97 -2.29
N ASN A 122 10.17 -11.88 -2.34
CA ASN A 122 9.72 -10.52 -2.06
C ASN A 122 9.59 -9.66 -3.32
N THR A 123 10.36 -9.97 -4.37
CA THR A 123 10.24 -9.36 -5.71
C THR A 123 10.74 -10.31 -6.78
N VAL A 124 9.98 -10.50 -7.87
CA VAL A 124 10.45 -11.28 -9.02
C VAL A 124 11.66 -10.64 -9.71
N MET A 125 11.98 -9.38 -9.41
CA MET A 125 13.14 -8.64 -9.91
C MET A 125 14.46 -9.02 -9.24
N SER A 126 14.43 -9.76 -8.14
CA SER A 126 15.66 -10.21 -7.46
C SER A 126 16.33 -11.38 -8.20
N TYR A 127 17.65 -11.47 -8.08
CA TYR A 127 18.42 -12.65 -8.48
C TYR A 127 18.73 -13.60 -7.32
N ASN A 128 18.49 -13.19 -6.08
CA ASN A 128 18.70 -14.05 -4.91
C ASN A 128 17.49 -14.97 -4.72
N GLN A 129 17.74 -16.27 -4.64
CA GLN A 129 16.70 -17.29 -4.47
C GLN A 129 16.64 -17.74 -3.00
N ASP A 130 15.43 -17.87 -2.44
CA ASP A 130 15.23 -18.44 -1.09
C ASP A 130 14.89 -19.93 -1.12
N ASP A 131 14.07 -20.37 -2.10
CA ASP A 131 13.62 -21.75 -2.30
C ASP A 131 13.47 -22.02 -3.81
N PHE A 132 13.67 -23.27 -4.26
CA PHE A 132 13.59 -23.64 -5.68
C PHE A 132 12.15 -23.61 -6.28
N ILE A 133 11.19 -22.95 -5.64
CA ILE A 133 9.80 -22.88 -6.10
C ILE A 133 9.66 -21.64 -7.00
N ALA A 134 9.50 -21.87 -8.30
CA ALA A 134 9.30 -20.79 -9.25
C ALA A 134 7.97 -20.07 -8.99
N LYS A 135 8.00 -18.74 -9.06
CA LYS A 135 6.85 -17.87 -8.78
C LYS A 135 5.85 -17.87 -9.92
N GLU A 136 4.57 -17.96 -9.55
CA GLU A 136 3.44 -17.83 -10.47
C GLU A 136 2.72 -16.48 -10.37
N GLN A 137 3.10 -15.66 -9.40
CA GLN A 137 2.48 -14.37 -9.07
C GLN A 137 3.58 -13.35 -8.76
N LEU A 138 3.20 -12.08 -8.79
CA LEU A 138 4.03 -10.98 -8.33
C LEU A 138 4.16 -11.02 -6.81
N SER A 139 5.29 -10.54 -6.31
CA SER A 139 5.57 -10.47 -4.88
C SER A 139 5.38 -9.04 -4.38
N MET A 140 5.36 -8.87 -3.05
CA MET A 140 4.97 -7.61 -2.40
C MET A 140 5.65 -6.36 -2.98
N PHE A 141 6.97 -6.36 -3.20
CA PHE A 141 7.65 -5.17 -3.71
C PHE A 141 7.40 -4.92 -5.21
N ASP A 142 7.08 -5.95 -5.98
CA ASP A 142 6.64 -5.77 -7.37
C ASP A 142 5.27 -5.07 -7.38
N VAL A 143 4.34 -5.59 -6.58
CA VAL A 143 2.98 -5.05 -6.42
C VAL A 143 3.04 -3.62 -5.94
N ALA A 144 3.77 -3.36 -4.86
CA ALA A 144 3.84 -2.03 -4.26
C ALA A 144 4.39 -0.97 -5.22
N THR A 145 5.40 -1.33 -6.01
CA THR A 145 6.02 -0.40 -6.95
C THR A 145 5.11 -0.15 -8.15
N LEU A 146 4.46 -1.19 -8.68
CA LEU A 146 3.59 -1.05 -9.84
C LEU A 146 2.25 -0.39 -9.50
N GLU A 147 1.70 -0.59 -8.30
CA GLU A 147 0.53 0.17 -7.82
C GLU A 147 0.87 1.65 -7.67
N TYR A 148 2.06 1.99 -7.18
CA TYR A 148 2.51 3.39 -7.15
C TYR A 148 2.60 4.00 -8.57
N MET A 149 3.04 3.23 -9.56
CA MET A 149 3.24 3.73 -10.93
C MET A 149 1.96 3.77 -11.76
N TYR A 150 1.05 2.82 -11.55
CA TYR A 150 -0.07 2.54 -12.45
C TYR A 150 -1.42 2.50 -11.77
N GLY A 151 -1.47 2.64 -10.44
CA GLY A 151 -2.70 2.53 -9.65
C GLY A 151 -3.17 1.08 -9.46
N VAL A 152 -4.04 0.90 -8.49
CA VAL A 152 -4.70 -0.39 -8.18
C VAL A 152 -5.81 -0.67 -9.18
N ASN A 153 -6.00 -1.92 -9.59
CA ASN A 153 -7.18 -2.31 -10.36
C ASN A 153 -8.42 -2.28 -9.44
N PRO A 154 -9.49 -1.53 -9.78
CA PRO A 154 -10.69 -1.41 -8.93
C PRO A 154 -11.43 -2.72 -8.67
N ASP A 155 -11.18 -3.77 -9.47
CA ASP A 155 -11.77 -5.10 -9.29
C ASP A 155 -10.98 -5.97 -8.28
N VAL A 156 -9.80 -5.53 -7.81
CA VAL A 156 -9.05 -6.23 -6.76
C VAL A 156 -9.78 -6.08 -5.44
N ASN A 157 -10.10 -7.22 -4.80
CA ASN A 157 -10.83 -7.29 -3.53
C ASN A 157 -12.17 -6.50 -3.53
N GLN A 158 -12.77 -6.34 -4.71
CA GLN A 158 -14.04 -5.63 -4.88
C GLN A 158 -15.11 -6.06 -3.88
N GLY A 159 -15.61 -5.08 -3.12
CA GLY A 159 -16.60 -5.25 -2.07
C GLY A 159 -16.01 -5.01 -0.69
N ASN A 160 -16.85 -5.10 0.34
CA ASN A 160 -16.42 -4.80 1.70
C ASN A 160 -15.51 -5.91 2.25
N THR A 161 -14.27 -5.56 2.56
CA THR A 161 -13.24 -6.48 3.02
C THR A 161 -12.79 -6.17 4.44
N ILE A 162 -12.54 -7.22 5.23
CA ILE A 162 -11.98 -7.10 6.58
C ILE A 162 -10.51 -7.56 6.54
N TYR A 163 -9.63 -6.65 6.88
CA TYR A 163 -8.19 -6.85 7.00
C TYR A 163 -7.77 -6.92 8.46
N THR A 164 -6.65 -7.58 8.74
CA THR A 164 -6.01 -7.59 10.06
C THR A 164 -4.62 -6.96 9.97
N LEU A 165 -4.00 -6.65 11.12
CA LEU A 165 -2.65 -6.05 11.16
C LEU A 165 -1.50 -7.00 10.77
N THR A 166 -1.76 -8.30 10.61
CA THR A 166 -0.75 -9.29 10.26
C THR A 166 -1.19 -10.16 9.08
N PRO A 167 -1.53 -9.56 7.92
CA PRO A 167 -1.84 -10.35 6.75
C PRO A 167 -0.56 -11.03 6.25
N PRO A 168 -0.66 -12.20 5.61
CA PRO A 168 0.52 -12.94 5.14
C PRO A 168 1.46 -12.15 4.22
N SER A 169 0.95 -11.13 3.52
CA SER A 169 1.71 -10.27 2.60
C SER A 169 2.35 -9.05 3.25
N HIS A 170 1.97 -8.67 4.47
CA HIS A 170 2.27 -7.37 5.10
C HIS A 170 1.86 -6.13 4.29
N TYR A 171 1.10 -6.32 3.21
CA TYR A 171 0.71 -5.29 2.25
C TYR A 171 -0.73 -5.50 1.85
N ILE A 172 -1.55 -4.45 1.98
CA ILE A 172 -2.96 -4.46 1.57
C ILE A 172 -3.07 -3.80 0.20
N THR A 173 -3.70 -4.52 -0.71
CA THR A 173 -4.27 -3.94 -1.93
C THR A 173 -5.78 -4.07 -1.83
N ASP A 174 -6.51 -2.98 -2.00
CA ASP A 174 -7.95 -3.00 -2.23
C ASP A 174 -8.31 -1.97 -3.31
N GLY A 175 -9.15 -2.38 -4.26
CA GLY A 175 -9.56 -1.55 -5.39
C GLY A 175 -10.91 -0.87 -5.21
N SER A 176 -11.80 -1.41 -4.37
CA SER A 176 -13.10 -0.80 -4.08
C SER A 176 -13.84 -1.54 -2.97
N GLY A 177 -14.54 -0.79 -2.13
CA GLY A 177 -15.29 -1.40 -1.04
C GLY A 177 -15.66 -0.37 0.00
N ILE A 178 -16.22 -0.86 1.11
CA ILE A 178 -16.15 -0.17 2.39
C ILE A 178 -15.46 -1.16 3.33
N ASP A 179 -14.22 -0.87 3.63
CA ASP A 179 -13.28 -1.82 4.19
C ASP A 179 -12.95 -1.49 5.64
N LEU A 180 -12.51 -2.52 6.37
CA LEU A 180 -12.21 -2.44 7.79
C LEU A 180 -10.82 -3.01 8.06
N LEU A 181 -9.97 -2.22 8.72
CA LEU A 181 -8.82 -2.75 9.42
C LEU A 181 -9.24 -3.15 10.85
N ASP A 182 -9.45 -4.46 11.05
CA ASP A 182 -9.83 -5.05 12.32
C ASP A 182 -8.59 -5.50 13.11
N ALA A 183 -8.27 -4.70 14.12
CA ALA A 183 -7.21 -4.93 15.08
C ALA A 183 -7.74 -5.11 16.52
N ALA A 184 -9.04 -5.38 16.70
CA ALA A 184 -9.67 -5.46 18.02
C ALA A 184 -9.05 -6.52 18.95
N GLY A 185 -8.42 -7.55 18.39
CA GLY A 185 -7.71 -8.58 19.16
C GLY A 185 -6.32 -8.19 19.65
N GLN A 186 -5.81 -7.00 19.31
CA GLN A 186 -4.46 -6.58 19.66
C GLN A 186 -4.40 -6.00 21.08
N THR A 187 -3.29 -6.27 21.77
CA THR A 187 -3.01 -5.76 23.12
C THR A 187 -1.80 -4.84 23.18
N ALA A 188 -1.02 -4.78 22.10
CA ALA A 188 0.06 -3.82 21.96
C ALA A 188 -0.49 -2.50 21.43
N ASN A 189 0.16 -1.40 21.79
CA ASN A 189 -0.15 -0.09 21.24
C ASN A 189 -0.02 -0.11 19.71
N LEU A 190 -1.03 0.40 19.02
CA LEU A 190 -1.10 0.43 17.58
C LEU A 190 -0.71 1.81 17.05
N ASN A 191 -0.07 1.83 15.89
CA ASN A 191 0.04 3.01 15.07
C ASN A 191 -0.64 2.70 13.73
N ILE A 192 -1.84 3.23 13.55
CA ILE A 192 -2.66 3.03 12.36
C ILE A 192 -2.90 4.39 11.69
N ASN A 193 -2.61 4.44 10.40
CA ASN A 193 -2.89 5.55 9.50
C ASN A 193 -3.48 4.98 8.20
N LEU A 194 -4.74 5.30 7.90
CA LEU A 194 -5.45 4.81 6.73
C LEU A 194 -5.11 5.55 5.43
N THR A 195 -4.19 6.52 5.48
CA THR A 195 -3.76 7.23 4.26
C THR A 195 -2.98 6.26 3.34
N PRO A 196 -3.25 6.24 2.02
CA PRO A 196 -2.54 5.37 1.08
C PRO A 196 -1.01 5.51 1.19
N GLY A 197 -0.30 4.38 1.14
CA GLY A 197 1.15 4.34 1.32
C GLY A 197 1.64 4.45 2.77
N SER A 198 0.75 4.34 3.76
CA SER A 198 1.13 4.40 5.18
C SER A 198 1.67 3.07 5.69
N TRP A 199 2.67 3.18 6.59
CA TRP A 199 3.22 2.05 7.34
C TRP A 199 2.61 1.99 8.74
N ASN A 200 1.80 0.98 8.95
CA ASN A 200 1.07 0.64 10.16
C ASN A 200 1.80 -0.44 10.97
N TYR A 201 1.69 -0.41 12.30
CA TYR A 201 2.35 -1.42 13.13
C TYR A 201 1.72 -1.59 14.52
N ALA A 202 1.93 -2.77 15.09
CA ALA A 202 1.68 -3.05 16.50
C ALA A 202 2.99 -3.00 17.30
N GLY A 203 2.99 -2.27 18.41
CA GLY A 203 4.15 -2.05 19.27
C GLY A 203 5.14 -1.07 18.65
N ALA A 204 6.23 -1.59 18.09
CA ALA A 204 7.33 -0.77 17.56
C ALA A 204 7.44 -0.89 16.04
N LYS A 205 7.77 0.22 15.40
CA LYS A 205 8.12 0.24 13.98
C LYS A 205 9.44 -0.50 13.77
N SER A 206 9.43 -1.47 12.87
CA SER A 206 10.63 -2.21 12.46
C SER A 206 11.36 -1.47 11.34
N ASP A 207 12.63 -1.80 11.11
CA ASP A 207 13.36 -1.37 9.90
C ASP A 207 12.88 -2.13 8.65
N SER A 208 12.06 -3.17 8.83
CA SER A 208 11.54 -4.04 7.77
C SER A 208 10.03 -4.16 7.84
N ILE A 209 9.35 -3.78 6.77
CA ILE A 209 7.91 -4.01 6.54
C ILE A 209 7.54 -5.50 6.58
N LEU A 210 8.50 -6.40 6.28
CA LEU A 210 8.30 -7.85 6.33
C LEU A 210 8.39 -8.44 7.75
N ALA A 211 8.60 -7.63 8.78
CA ALA A 211 8.65 -8.11 10.14
C ALA A 211 7.23 -8.34 10.68
N ASP A 212 7.10 -9.24 11.66
CA ASP A 212 5.84 -9.49 12.34
C ASP A 212 5.26 -8.19 12.94
N GLY A 213 3.94 -8.04 12.87
CA GLY A 213 3.22 -6.87 13.38
C GLY A 213 3.42 -5.60 12.57
N GLN A 214 3.97 -5.68 11.36
CA GLN A 214 4.06 -4.58 10.40
C GLN A 214 3.06 -4.78 9.26
N LEU A 215 2.46 -3.69 8.81
CA LEU A 215 1.49 -3.66 7.71
C LEU A 215 1.67 -2.38 6.90
N PHE A 216 1.48 -2.44 5.59
CA PHE A 216 1.46 -1.27 4.72
C PHE A 216 0.18 -1.24 3.91
N ILE A 217 -0.44 -0.07 3.84
CA ILE A 217 -1.60 0.16 2.98
C ILE A 217 -1.07 0.59 1.62
N GLY A 218 -1.51 -0.11 0.58
CA GLY A 218 -1.03 0.14 -0.77
C GLY A 218 -1.29 1.55 -1.28
N TYR A 219 -0.56 1.93 -2.32
CA TYR A 219 -0.86 3.18 -3.01
C TYR A 219 -2.22 3.06 -3.68
N ASP A 220 -3.01 4.14 -3.67
CA ASP A 220 -4.41 4.16 -4.14
C ASP A 220 -5.36 3.14 -3.48
N THR A 221 -4.91 2.42 -2.44
CA THR A 221 -5.79 1.62 -1.58
C THR A 221 -6.35 2.51 -0.48
N LEU A 222 -7.68 2.53 -0.36
CA LEU A 222 -8.40 3.31 0.64
C LEU A 222 -9.17 2.35 1.54
N LEU A 223 -9.02 2.53 2.85
CA LEU A 223 -9.83 1.84 3.85
C LEU A 223 -10.67 2.88 4.60
N GLU A 224 -11.89 2.50 4.97
CA GLU A 224 -12.83 3.42 5.60
C GLU A 224 -12.85 3.26 7.12
N ASN A 225 -12.57 2.08 7.66
CA ASN A 225 -12.87 1.79 9.06
C ASN A 225 -11.69 1.21 9.84
N ILE A 226 -11.65 1.50 11.13
CA ILE A 226 -10.71 0.92 12.09
C ILE A 226 -11.49 0.38 13.29
N ASN A 227 -11.17 -0.85 13.70
CA ASN A 227 -11.43 -1.32 15.06
C ASN A 227 -10.08 -1.55 15.73
N ALA A 228 -9.74 -0.74 16.71
CA ALA A 228 -8.49 -0.82 17.43
C ALA A 228 -8.63 -1.67 18.71
N GLY A 229 -7.50 -1.87 19.38
CA GLY A 229 -7.30 -2.95 20.34
C GLY A 229 -7.52 -2.53 21.79
N SER A 230 -6.72 -3.12 22.67
CA SER A 230 -6.67 -2.78 24.10
C SER A 230 -5.41 -1.98 24.49
N GLY A 231 -4.65 -1.54 23.48
CA GLY A 231 -3.44 -0.76 23.66
C GLY A 231 -3.75 0.72 23.83
N ASN A 232 -2.72 1.54 24.04
CA ASN A 232 -2.86 2.98 23.90
C ASN A 232 -2.49 3.35 22.47
N ASP A 233 -3.50 3.47 21.62
CA ASP A 233 -3.35 3.44 20.18
C ASP A 233 -3.26 4.86 19.59
N THR A 234 -2.59 4.98 18.44
CA THR A 234 -2.60 6.20 17.64
C THR A 234 -3.25 5.89 16.31
N LEU A 235 -4.44 6.45 16.10
CA LEU A 235 -5.32 6.13 15.00
C LEU A 235 -5.54 7.39 14.15
N THR A 236 -5.35 7.24 12.85
CA THR A 236 -5.56 8.31 11.86
C THR A 236 -6.34 7.73 10.70
N GLY A 237 -7.47 8.36 10.36
CA GLY A 237 -8.21 8.05 9.14
C GLY A 237 -7.50 8.59 7.90
N ASN A 238 -8.28 8.93 6.87
CA ASN A 238 -7.77 9.47 5.63
C ASN A 238 -8.60 10.67 5.17
N HIS A 239 -8.98 10.72 3.90
CA HIS A 239 -9.76 11.84 3.34
C HIS A 239 -11.22 11.48 3.06
N LEU A 240 -11.60 10.23 3.32
CA LEU A 240 -12.95 9.70 3.21
C LEU A 240 -13.67 9.83 4.55
N ALA A 241 -14.97 9.58 4.56
CA ALA A 241 -15.69 9.39 5.82
C ALA A 241 -15.22 8.09 6.50
N ASN A 242 -14.59 8.22 7.66
CA ASN A 242 -14.05 7.12 8.42
C ASN A 242 -14.89 6.78 9.66
N SER A 243 -15.00 5.49 10.00
CA SER A 243 -15.49 5.04 11.32
C SER A 243 -14.33 4.46 12.11
N ILE A 244 -13.95 5.12 13.20
CA ILE A 244 -12.80 4.75 14.01
C ILE A 244 -13.26 4.43 15.44
N ASN A 245 -13.05 3.19 15.86
CA ASN A 245 -13.27 2.74 17.24
C ASN A 245 -11.91 2.52 17.91
N GLY A 246 -11.64 3.24 19.01
CA GLY A 246 -10.41 3.16 19.80
C GLY A 246 -10.22 1.84 20.53
N GLY A 247 -11.32 1.25 21.02
CA GLY A 247 -11.26 0.03 21.81
C GLY A 247 -11.12 0.34 23.30
N THR A 248 -10.13 -0.23 23.95
CA THR A 248 -9.83 0.11 25.35
C THR A 248 -8.42 0.63 25.47
N GLY A 249 -8.15 1.47 26.46
CA GLY A 249 -6.85 2.10 26.60
C GLY A 249 -6.96 3.58 26.30
N ASN A 250 -5.85 4.31 26.44
CA ASN A 250 -5.84 5.75 26.25
C ASN A 250 -5.40 6.07 24.83
N ASP A 251 -6.37 6.27 23.94
CA ASP A 251 -6.16 6.36 22.51
C ASP A 251 -6.02 7.81 22.04
N ARG A 252 -5.36 7.98 20.90
CA ARG A 252 -5.30 9.23 20.16
C ARG A 252 -5.93 9.02 18.81
N ILE A 253 -7.03 9.72 18.53
CA ILE A 253 -7.86 9.51 17.34
C ILE A 253 -7.95 10.80 16.53
N ALA A 254 -7.64 10.72 15.24
CA ALA A 254 -7.89 11.78 14.26
C ALA A 254 -8.64 11.21 13.05
N GLY A 255 -9.79 11.77 12.72
CA GLY A 255 -10.58 11.37 11.55
C GLY A 255 -9.86 11.68 10.24
N GLY A 256 -9.36 12.91 10.12
CA GLY A 256 -8.67 13.37 8.92
C GLY A 256 -9.54 14.40 8.19
N LEU A 257 -9.68 14.25 6.88
CA LEU A 257 -10.73 14.96 6.15
C LEU A 257 -11.88 13.99 5.95
N GLY A 258 -13.10 14.49 5.81
CA GLY A 258 -14.26 13.63 5.64
C GLY A 258 -15.36 14.08 6.57
N VAL A 259 -16.33 13.21 6.81
CA VAL A 259 -17.28 13.36 7.92
C VAL A 259 -17.13 12.08 8.70
N ASP A 260 -16.38 12.14 9.80
CA ASP A 260 -15.92 10.95 10.48
C ASP A 260 -16.76 10.64 11.71
N VAL A 261 -16.71 9.39 12.14
CA VAL A 261 -17.28 8.92 13.40
C VAL A 261 -16.14 8.41 14.26
N LEU A 262 -15.84 9.15 15.32
CA LEU A 262 -14.73 8.88 16.24
C LEU A 262 -15.29 8.42 17.59
N ASN A 263 -15.04 7.17 17.96
CA ASN A 263 -15.39 6.61 19.25
C ASN A 263 -14.11 6.28 20.02
N GLY A 264 -13.84 6.97 21.15
CA GLY A 264 -12.74 6.63 22.06
C GLY A 264 -12.97 5.29 22.77
N GLU A 265 -14.23 5.04 23.13
CA GLU A 265 -14.69 3.85 23.83
C GLU A 265 -14.29 3.83 25.32
N ALA A 266 -13.31 3.06 25.78
CA ALA A 266 -13.00 3.01 27.22
C ALA A 266 -11.54 3.38 27.52
N GLY A 267 -11.33 4.48 28.23
CA GLY A 267 -10.02 4.99 28.60
C GLY A 267 -10.04 6.50 28.69
N ASP A 268 -8.88 7.11 28.93
CA ASP A 268 -8.75 8.57 28.87
C ASP A 268 -8.24 8.96 27.47
N ASP A 269 -9.16 9.24 26.55
CA ASP A 269 -8.85 9.38 25.12
C ASP A 269 -8.58 10.84 24.70
N VAL A 270 -7.87 10.99 23.59
CA VAL A 270 -7.64 12.27 22.92
C VAL A 270 -8.20 12.21 21.51
N LEU A 271 -9.32 12.90 21.29
CA LEU A 271 -10.00 12.98 19.99
C LEU A 271 -9.70 14.34 19.36
N ILE A 272 -9.17 14.34 18.14
CA ILE A 272 -8.91 15.57 17.39
C ILE A 272 -10.23 16.10 16.84
N TYR A 273 -10.52 17.36 17.15
CA TYR A 273 -11.72 18.03 16.69
C TYR A 273 -11.60 18.36 15.20
N ASP A 274 -12.64 18.00 14.46
CA ASP A 274 -13.04 18.63 13.21
C ASP A 274 -14.53 19.00 13.33
N ILE A 275 -14.92 20.13 12.77
CA ILE A 275 -16.30 20.66 12.84
C ILE A 275 -17.34 19.70 12.24
N SER A 276 -16.92 18.86 11.29
CA SER A 276 -17.79 17.97 10.56
C SER A 276 -17.96 16.61 11.23
N ASP A 277 -17.07 16.23 12.16
CA ASP A 277 -17.04 14.91 12.76
C ASP A 277 -18.13 14.69 13.84
N TYR A 278 -18.44 13.41 14.04
CA TYR A 278 -19.22 12.91 15.17
C TYR A 278 -18.26 12.28 16.16
N ILE A 279 -18.19 12.85 17.36
CA ILE A 279 -17.19 12.50 18.36
C ILE A 279 -17.87 12.01 19.64
N ASN A 280 -17.41 10.87 20.13
CA ASN A 280 -17.85 10.28 21.38
C ASN A 280 -16.61 9.81 22.14
N GLY A 281 -16.25 10.47 23.24
CA GLY A 281 -15.12 10.05 24.07
C GLY A 281 -15.38 8.67 24.66
N GLY A 282 -16.44 8.54 25.44
CA GLY A 282 -16.93 7.26 25.92
C GLY A 282 -16.84 7.17 27.42
N LEU A 283 -16.20 6.11 27.94
CA LEU A 283 -15.98 5.92 29.37
C LEU A 283 -14.57 6.35 29.74
N GLY A 284 -14.46 7.33 30.63
CA GLY A 284 -13.18 7.73 31.18
C GLY A 284 -13.13 9.24 31.32
N LYS A 285 -11.95 9.83 31.20
CA LYS A 285 -11.79 11.26 31.15
C LYS A 285 -11.21 11.67 29.80
N ASP A 286 -12.09 12.12 28.92
CA ASP A 286 -11.77 12.33 27.52
C ASP A 286 -11.43 13.78 27.21
N THR A 287 -10.53 13.94 26.25
CA THR A 287 -10.02 15.22 25.79
C THR A 287 -10.37 15.43 24.33
N LEU A 288 -11.21 16.42 24.06
CA LEU A 288 -11.33 16.96 22.71
C LEU A 288 -10.23 18.00 22.49
N LYS A 289 -9.34 17.71 21.54
CA LYS A 289 -8.22 18.59 21.20
C LYS A 289 -8.53 19.38 19.94
N ILE A 290 -8.48 20.70 20.09
CA ILE A 290 -8.62 21.63 18.96
C ILE A 290 -7.25 21.90 18.38
N THR A 291 -7.10 21.75 17.07
CA THR A 291 -5.84 21.99 16.36
C THR A 291 -6.00 23.06 15.29
N GLY A 292 -4.89 23.63 14.83
CA GLY A 292 -4.92 24.65 13.78
C GLY A 292 -5.73 25.88 14.18
N THR A 293 -6.45 26.46 13.21
CA THR A 293 -7.21 27.70 13.36
C THR A 293 -8.70 27.47 13.60
N ASP A 294 -9.09 26.26 14.02
CA ASP A 294 -10.49 25.95 14.23
C ASP A 294 -11.01 26.72 15.46
N ASP A 295 -11.99 27.59 15.21
CA ASP A 295 -12.75 28.27 16.24
C ASP A 295 -14.06 27.51 16.44
N ILE A 296 -14.51 27.38 17.69
CA ILE A 296 -15.81 26.77 17.98
C ILE A 296 -16.86 27.83 18.32
N GLN A 297 -17.97 27.77 17.60
CA GLN A 297 -19.15 28.61 17.75
C GLN A 297 -20.29 27.87 18.50
N PRO A 298 -21.25 28.62 19.07
CA PRO A 298 -22.40 28.00 19.74
C PRO A 298 -23.22 27.10 18.81
N GLY A 299 -23.53 25.88 19.27
CA GLY A 299 -24.30 24.87 18.54
C GLY A 299 -23.48 23.83 17.78
N GLU A 300 -22.16 24.03 17.66
CA GLU A 300 -21.25 23.12 16.94
C GLU A 300 -20.88 21.87 17.77
N PHE A 301 -21.19 21.85 19.08
CA PHE A 301 -20.97 20.70 19.94
C PHE A 301 -22.11 19.67 19.92
N SER A 302 -23.15 19.89 19.11
CA SER A 302 -24.26 18.93 18.99
C SER A 302 -23.84 17.52 18.50
N ARG A 303 -22.61 17.38 17.99
CA ARG A 303 -22.01 16.13 17.50
C ARG A 303 -20.93 15.57 18.42
N VAL A 304 -20.62 16.25 19.52
CA VAL A 304 -19.60 15.83 20.49
C VAL A 304 -20.31 15.38 21.77
N LYS A 305 -19.92 14.24 22.30
CA LYS A 305 -20.48 13.66 23.53
C LYS A 305 -19.38 13.02 24.37
N ASN A 306 -19.65 12.91 25.67
CA ASN A 306 -18.78 12.24 26.65
C ASN A 306 -17.35 12.79 26.59
N VAL A 307 -17.20 14.10 26.82
CA VAL A 307 -15.91 14.81 26.84
C VAL A 307 -15.82 15.74 28.04
N GLU A 308 -14.78 15.57 28.84
CA GLU A 308 -14.56 16.33 30.08
C GLU A 308 -13.56 17.48 29.89
N VAL A 309 -12.68 17.37 28.90
CA VAL A 309 -11.55 18.31 28.69
C VAL A 309 -11.56 18.87 27.27
N LEU A 310 -11.44 20.19 27.18
CA LEU A 310 -11.09 20.89 25.93
C LEU A 310 -9.60 21.28 25.98
N ASP A 311 -8.81 20.73 25.07
CA ASP A 311 -7.39 21.07 24.91
C ASP A 311 -7.20 22.12 23.80
N LEU A 312 -6.77 23.33 24.21
CA LEU A 312 -6.48 24.49 23.37
C LEU A 312 -4.98 24.82 23.31
N THR A 313 -4.12 23.83 23.54
CA THR A 313 -2.66 24.05 23.66
C THR A 313 -1.93 24.09 22.31
N ASP A 314 -2.64 24.13 21.17
CA ASP A 314 -1.97 24.36 19.89
C ASP A 314 -1.32 25.77 19.85
N SER A 315 -0.34 25.91 18.97
CA SER A 315 0.41 27.12 18.69
C SER A 315 -0.38 28.25 18.01
N GLN A 316 -1.59 27.96 17.53
CA GLN A 316 -2.43 28.90 16.80
C GLN A 316 -3.46 29.56 17.72
N SER A 317 -3.99 30.71 17.29
CA SER A 317 -5.08 31.36 18.01
C SER A 317 -6.36 30.55 17.85
N GLN A 318 -6.98 30.20 18.97
CA GLN A 318 -8.21 29.40 19.03
C GLN A 318 -9.23 30.09 19.93
N GLN A 319 -10.46 30.21 19.47
CA GLN A 319 -11.58 30.73 20.26
C GLN A 319 -12.63 29.65 20.44
N VAL A 320 -13.11 29.49 21.67
CA VAL A 320 -14.22 28.59 21.99
C VAL A 320 -15.33 29.39 22.65
N THR A 321 -16.49 29.42 22.02
CA THR A 321 -17.71 30.01 22.58
C THR A 321 -18.80 28.95 22.69
N LEU A 322 -19.20 28.61 23.91
CA LEU A 322 -20.20 27.57 24.19
C LEU A 322 -21.53 28.18 24.65
N SER A 323 -22.62 27.62 24.17
CA SER A 323 -23.93 27.76 24.81
C SER A 323 -24.09 26.79 25.98
N ALA A 324 -25.09 27.02 26.83
CA ALA A 324 -25.45 26.05 27.87
C ALA A 324 -25.87 24.69 27.28
N LYS A 325 -26.41 24.67 26.05
CA LYS A 325 -26.74 23.43 25.35
C LYS A 325 -25.48 22.68 24.94
N ASP A 326 -24.47 23.38 24.43
CA ASP A 326 -23.19 22.77 24.04
C ASP A 326 -22.55 22.06 25.24
N VAL A 327 -22.51 22.71 26.41
CA VAL A 327 -22.00 22.10 27.64
C VAL A 327 -22.80 20.86 28.04
N LEU A 328 -24.13 20.87 27.88
CA LEU A 328 -24.97 19.71 28.20
C LEU A 328 -24.83 18.56 27.19
N ASP A 329 -24.64 18.88 25.91
CA ASP A 329 -24.48 17.88 24.85
C ASP A 329 -23.14 17.13 25.00
N MET A 330 -22.10 17.82 25.48
CA MET A 330 -20.76 17.26 25.69
C MET A 330 -20.63 16.36 26.91
N THR A 331 -21.42 16.58 27.96
CA THR A 331 -21.28 15.83 29.22
C THR A 331 -21.82 14.40 29.09
N ASP A 332 -21.24 13.48 29.87
CA ASP A 332 -21.72 12.11 30.04
C ASP A 332 -23.25 12.04 30.23
N SER A 333 -23.89 11.15 29.45
CA SER A 333 -25.32 10.82 29.56
C SER A 333 -25.59 9.62 30.45
#